data_AF-A0A4Q2UZB4-F1
#
_entry.id   AF-A0A4Q2UZB4-F1
#
_cell.length_a   1.000
_cell.length_b   1.000
_cell.length_c   1.000
_cell.angle_alpha   90.00
_cell.angle_beta   90.00
_cell.angle_gamma   90.00
#
_symmetry.space_group_name_H-M   'P 1'
#
loop_
_entity.id
_entity.type
_entity.pdbx_description
1 polymer ?
#
loop_
_entity_poly.entity_id
_entity_poly.type
_entity_poly.pdbx_seq_one_letter_code
_entity_poly.pdbx_strand_id
1 'polypeptide(L)'
;MGMGLYDEDSLEGRDSIEETLLRNNFWQLYVCDKTAFVMKVRPVTIHETLLQTGLTLKERSPNSVSLFEPKGKFNSIKIQDRLLEGFHVIRRLWTMAARVIQGMELQAKDMDAFINMTAHRKSLAQLSEAYFEMITLTNYLPSLVRLAQESSPDTNRDTVLEIPGIPLPFRV
;
A
#
# COMPACT_ATOMS: atom_id res chain seq x y z
N MET A 1 -21.44 3.73 -19.31
CA MET A 1 -20.45 2.66 -19.55
C MET A 1 -19.20 3.01 -18.74
N GLY A 2 -18.82 2.17 -17.78
CA GLY A 2 -17.55 2.32 -17.05
C GLY A 2 -16.44 1.57 -17.78
N MET A 3 -15.17 1.98 -17.61
CA MET A 3 -14.02 1.38 -18.30
C MET A 3 -13.66 -0.04 -17.83
N GLY A 4 -14.30 -0.58 -16.78
CA GLY A 4 -14.09 -1.96 -16.34
C GLY A 4 -12.69 -2.24 -15.79
N LEU A 5 -11.95 -1.22 -15.33
CA LEU A 5 -10.53 -1.31 -14.95
C LEU A 5 -10.20 -2.27 -13.79
N TYR A 6 -11.20 -2.86 -13.14
CA TYR A 6 -11.01 -3.94 -12.17
C TYR A 6 -10.74 -5.29 -12.85
N ASP A 7 -10.97 -5.37 -14.16
CA ASP A 7 -10.77 -6.56 -14.96
C ASP A 7 -9.48 -6.46 -15.78
N GLU A 8 -8.64 -7.48 -15.72
CA GLU A 8 -7.39 -7.55 -16.49
C GLU A 8 -7.66 -7.49 -18.00
N ASP A 9 -8.74 -8.14 -18.45
CA ASP A 9 -9.13 -8.23 -19.85
C ASP A 9 -9.50 -6.85 -20.43
N SER A 10 -9.89 -5.89 -19.56
CA SER A 10 -10.20 -4.51 -19.97
C SER A 10 -8.97 -3.70 -20.44
N LEU A 11 -7.78 -4.22 -20.14
CA LEU A 11 -6.50 -3.63 -20.51
C LEU A 11 -5.87 -4.30 -21.73
N GLU A 12 -6.42 -5.41 -22.23
CA GLU A 12 -5.89 -6.09 -23.41
C GLU A 12 -5.93 -5.19 -24.65
N GLY A 13 -4.87 -5.28 -25.45
CA GLY A 13 -4.74 -4.50 -26.69
C GLY A 13 -4.41 -3.02 -26.51
N ARG A 14 -4.26 -2.53 -25.28
CA ARG A 14 -3.81 -1.15 -25.00
C ARG A 14 -2.31 -1.01 -25.17
N ASP A 15 -1.86 0.22 -25.38
CA ASP A 15 -0.43 0.53 -25.32
C ASP A 15 0.12 0.28 -23.90
N SER A 16 1.35 -0.20 -23.82
CA SER A 16 2.01 -0.55 -22.55
C SER A 16 2.07 0.59 -21.52
N ILE A 17 2.21 1.84 -21.97
CA ILE A 17 2.21 3.02 -21.10
C ILE A 17 0.79 3.25 -20.58
N GLU A 18 -0.20 3.21 -21.48
CA GLU A 18 -1.61 3.39 -21.13
C GLU A 18 -2.08 2.31 -20.15
N GLU A 19 -1.76 1.04 -20.40
CA GLU A 19 -2.04 -0.08 -19.50
C GLU A 19 -1.47 0.18 -18.10
N THR A 20 -0.20 0.58 -18.02
CA THR A 20 0.47 0.85 -16.75
C THR A 20 -0.20 2.01 -16.00
N LEU A 21 -0.59 3.08 -16.70
CA LEU A 21 -1.28 4.22 -16.10
C LEU A 21 -2.68 3.84 -15.59
N LEU A 22 -3.47 3.14 -16.39
CA LEU A 22 -4.82 2.72 -16.01
C LEU A 22 -4.82 1.78 -14.81
N ARG A 23 -3.88 0.82 -14.78
CA ARG A 23 -3.69 -0.09 -13.65
C ARG A 23 -3.33 0.66 -12.37
N ASN A 24 -2.37 1.58 -12.44
CA ASN A 24 -1.97 2.38 -11.29
C ASN A 24 -3.13 3.27 -10.80
N ASN A 25 -3.87 3.88 -11.72
CA ASN A 25 -5.04 4.70 -11.40
C ASN A 25 -6.12 3.90 -10.69
N PHE A 26 -6.45 2.70 -11.19
CA PHE A 26 -7.41 1.83 -10.53
C PHE A 26 -6.96 1.51 -9.11
N TRP A 27 -5.70 1.08 -8.93
CA TRP A 27 -5.22 0.74 -7.60
C TRP A 27 -5.21 1.93 -6.66
N GLN A 28 -4.88 3.12 -7.14
CA GLN A 28 -4.93 4.34 -6.34
C GLN A 28 -6.36 4.63 -5.86
N LEU A 29 -7.34 4.57 -6.78
CA LEU A 29 -8.74 4.75 -6.44
C LEU A 29 -9.24 3.70 -5.44
N TYR A 30 -8.82 2.44 -5.63
CA TYR A 30 -9.14 1.34 -4.74
C TYR A 30 -8.61 1.58 -3.31
N VAL A 31 -7.36 2.01 -3.17
CA VAL A 31 -6.80 2.38 -1.85
C VAL A 31 -7.58 3.54 -1.24
N CYS A 32 -7.82 4.61 -1.99
CA CYS A 32 -8.58 5.75 -1.50
C CYS A 32 -9.98 5.36 -1.02
N ASP A 33 -10.63 4.40 -1.68
CA ASP A 33 -11.95 3.90 -1.29
C ASP A 33 -11.89 3.08 0.01
N LYS A 34 -10.91 2.18 0.16
CA LYS A 34 -10.69 1.43 1.41
C LYS A 34 -10.31 2.35 2.58
N THR A 35 -9.46 3.35 2.35
CA THR A 35 -9.12 4.35 3.37
C THR A 35 -10.36 5.14 3.78
N ALA A 36 -11.17 5.58 2.82
CA ALA A 36 -12.41 6.30 3.11
C ALA A 36 -13.40 5.46 3.93
N PHE A 37 -13.51 4.17 3.63
CA PHE A 37 -14.30 3.22 4.41
C PHE A 37 -13.83 3.15 5.86
N VAL A 38 -12.53 2.84 6.06
CA VAL A 38 -11.94 2.68 7.40
C VAL A 38 -12.08 3.96 8.23
N MET A 39 -11.86 5.11 7.59
CA MET A 39 -11.94 6.42 8.25
C MET A 39 -13.37 6.97 8.37
N LYS A 40 -14.37 6.28 7.80
CA LYS A 40 -15.78 6.69 7.78
C LYS A 40 -16.03 8.10 7.21
N VAL A 41 -15.20 8.53 6.26
CA VAL A 41 -15.28 9.90 5.69
C VAL A 41 -16.34 9.99 4.59
N ARG A 42 -16.54 8.91 3.83
CA ARG A 42 -17.58 8.82 2.79
C ARG A 42 -18.03 7.37 2.58
N PRO A 43 -19.19 7.15 1.94
CA PRO A 43 -19.59 5.82 1.48
C PRO A 43 -18.56 5.19 0.53
N VAL A 44 -18.46 3.87 0.61
CA VAL A 44 -17.67 3.04 -0.31
C VAL A 44 -18.26 3.13 -1.71
N THR A 45 -17.41 3.22 -2.72
CA THR A 45 -17.83 3.29 -4.12
C THR A 45 -17.45 2.02 -4.88
N ILE A 46 -16.38 1.34 -4.47
CA ILE A 46 -15.89 0.11 -5.10
C ILE A 46 -16.28 -1.08 -4.23
N HIS A 47 -17.47 -1.61 -4.48
CA HIS A 47 -17.94 -2.84 -3.85
C HIS A 47 -17.53 -4.05 -4.69
N GLU A 48 -16.62 -4.87 -4.15
CA GLU A 48 -16.13 -6.08 -4.84
C GLU A 48 -17.25 -7.05 -5.23
N THR A 49 -18.34 -7.09 -4.45
CA THR A 49 -19.53 -7.92 -4.74
C THR A 49 -20.36 -7.43 -5.92
N LEU A 50 -20.15 -6.19 -6.39
CA LEU A 50 -20.82 -5.61 -7.54
C LEU A 50 -19.98 -5.69 -8.82
N LEU A 51 -18.76 -6.22 -8.73
CA LEU A 51 -17.88 -6.42 -9.88
C LEU A 51 -18.30 -7.68 -10.63
N GLN A 52 -18.59 -7.56 -11.93
CA GLN A 52 -19.21 -8.64 -12.72
C GLN A 52 -18.32 -9.89 -12.80
N THR A 53 -17.02 -9.68 -13.02
CA THR A 53 -15.99 -10.74 -13.12
C THR A 53 -15.19 -10.91 -11.84
N GLY A 54 -15.51 -10.15 -10.79
CA GLY A 54 -14.65 -9.98 -9.62
C GLY A 54 -13.44 -9.08 -9.91
N LEU A 55 -12.61 -8.84 -8.90
CA LEU A 55 -11.37 -8.07 -9.05
C LEU A 55 -10.25 -8.98 -9.59
N THR A 56 -10.04 -8.98 -10.91
CA THR A 56 -9.01 -9.81 -11.57
C THR A 56 -7.71 -9.04 -11.88
N LEU A 57 -7.77 -7.70 -11.82
CA LEU A 57 -6.63 -6.83 -12.11
C LEU A 57 -5.39 -7.24 -11.29
N LYS A 58 -4.26 -7.35 -11.98
CA LYS A 58 -2.95 -7.67 -11.36
C LYS A 58 -2.28 -6.43 -10.77
N GLU A 59 -1.42 -6.65 -9.78
CA GLU A 59 -0.58 -5.60 -9.19
C GLU A 59 0.37 -5.00 -10.23
N ARG A 60 1.00 -5.85 -11.06
CA ARG A 60 1.92 -5.45 -12.13
C ARG A 60 1.54 -6.09 -13.46
N SER A 61 1.74 -5.33 -14.54
CA SER A 61 1.68 -5.85 -15.89
C SER A 61 2.92 -6.70 -16.20
N PRO A 62 2.80 -7.81 -16.95
CA PRO A 62 3.96 -8.50 -17.51
C PRO A 62 4.77 -7.62 -18.47
N ASN A 63 4.13 -6.61 -19.07
CA ASN A 63 4.73 -5.68 -20.04
C ASN A 63 4.92 -4.28 -19.43
N SER A 64 5.07 -4.17 -18.11
CA SER A 64 5.14 -2.87 -17.44
C SER A 64 6.31 -2.03 -17.95
N VAL A 65 6.03 -0.77 -18.29
CA VAL A 65 7.05 0.20 -18.76
C VAL A 65 7.43 1.16 -17.62
N SER A 66 8.69 1.59 -17.63
CA SER A 66 9.17 2.61 -16.69
C SER A 66 8.49 3.94 -16.97
N LEU A 67 7.74 4.49 -15.99
CA LEU A 67 7.12 5.82 -16.10
C LEU A 67 8.10 6.94 -15.72
N PHE A 68 9.22 6.60 -15.10
CA PHE A 68 10.26 7.57 -14.74
C PHE A 68 11.25 7.75 -15.89
N GLU A 69 11.58 9.01 -16.20
CA GLU A 69 12.64 9.31 -17.15
C GLU A 69 13.98 8.73 -16.66
N PRO A 70 14.76 8.04 -17.52
CA PRO A 70 16.09 7.57 -17.20
C PRO A 70 17.11 8.72 -17.21
N LYS A 71 16.87 9.78 -16.42
CA LYS A 71 17.88 10.82 -16.17
C LYS A 71 18.85 10.33 -15.10
N GLY A 72 19.81 9.51 -15.52
CA GLY A 72 20.89 8.99 -14.68
C GLY A 72 20.97 7.47 -14.74
N LYS A 73 22.14 6.98 -15.18
CA LYS A 73 22.42 5.55 -15.32
C LYS A 73 22.25 4.84 -13.96
N PHE A 74 21.35 3.87 -13.89
CA PHE A 74 21.23 2.81 -12.85
C PHE A 74 20.32 2.99 -11.62
N ASN A 75 19.61 4.11 -11.38
CA ASN A 75 18.79 4.23 -10.15
C ASN A 75 17.27 4.43 -10.36
N SER A 76 16.80 4.92 -11.51
CA SER A 76 15.37 5.24 -11.71
C SER A 76 14.45 4.01 -11.66
N ILE A 77 14.85 2.91 -12.32
CA ILE A 77 14.08 1.65 -12.36
C ILE A 77 13.96 1.06 -10.95
N LYS A 78 15.07 1.02 -10.19
CA LYS A 78 15.06 0.51 -8.81
C LYS A 78 14.17 1.35 -7.89
N ILE A 79 14.17 2.67 -8.09
CA ILE A 79 13.29 3.57 -7.34
C ILE A 79 11.83 3.32 -7.69
N GLN A 80 11.49 3.19 -8.98
CA GLN A 80 10.13 2.88 -9.42
C GLN A 80 9.64 1.55 -8.83
N ASP A 81 10.44 0.50 -8.94
CA ASP A 81 10.08 -0.82 -8.43
C ASP A 81 9.84 -0.79 -6.92
N ARG A 82 10.70 -0.07 -6.20
CA ARG A 82 10.57 0.11 -4.74
C ARG A 82 9.33 0.93 -4.38
N LEU A 83 9.07 2.02 -5.11
CA LEU A 83 7.89 2.85 -4.89
C LEU A 83 6.61 2.04 -5.11
N LEU A 84 6.55 1.27 -6.20
CA LEU A 84 5.39 0.48 -6.56
C LEU A 84 5.17 -0.68 -5.57
N GLU A 85 6.25 -1.32 -5.11
CA GLU A 85 6.18 -2.32 -4.04
C GLU A 85 5.63 -1.71 -2.75
N GLY A 86 6.16 -0.56 -2.31
CA GLY A 86 5.67 0.15 -1.13
C GLY A 86 4.19 0.55 -1.27
N PHE A 87 3.78 0.99 -2.45
CA PHE A 87 2.39 1.29 -2.76
C PHE A 87 1.47 0.07 -2.61
N HIS A 88 1.86 -1.11 -3.13
CA HIS A 88 1.06 -2.32 -2.97
C HIS A 88 1.02 -2.83 -1.52
N VAL A 89 2.04 -2.55 -0.72
CA VAL A 89 2.03 -2.82 0.72
C VAL A 89 1.00 -1.94 1.43
N ILE A 90 1.00 -0.64 1.15
CA ILE A 90 -0.02 0.29 1.66
C ILE A 90 -1.42 -0.16 1.24
N ARG A 91 -1.58 -0.59 -0.02
CA ARG A 91 -2.85 -1.13 -0.52
C ARG A 91 -3.32 -2.34 0.28
N ARG A 92 -2.45 -3.33 0.49
CA ARG A 92 -2.78 -4.53 1.28
C ARG A 92 -3.15 -4.14 2.71
N LEU A 93 -2.42 -3.23 3.33
CA LEU A 93 -2.71 -2.72 4.67
C LEU A 93 -4.12 -2.13 4.78
N TRP A 94 -4.48 -1.19 3.89
CA TRP A 94 -5.81 -0.57 3.91
C TRP A 94 -6.93 -1.56 3.58
N THR A 95 -6.66 -2.53 2.72
CA THR A 95 -7.62 -3.60 2.42
C THR A 95 -7.89 -4.47 3.62
N MET A 96 -6.85 -4.88 4.37
CA MET A 96 -7.01 -5.66 5.59
C MET A 96 -7.69 -4.86 6.69
N ALA A 97 -7.31 -3.59 6.88
CA ALA A 97 -7.99 -2.69 7.82
C ALA A 97 -9.48 -2.57 7.51
N ALA A 98 -9.85 -2.41 6.23
CA ALA A 98 -11.24 -2.39 5.80
C ALA A 98 -11.96 -3.71 6.11
N ARG A 99 -11.34 -4.87 5.87
CA ARG A 99 -11.93 -6.17 6.20
C ARG A 99 -12.17 -6.33 7.71
N VAL A 100 -11.24 -5.88 8.55
CA VAL A 100 -11.37 -5.91 10.01
C VAL A 100 -12.51 -5.02 10.49
N ILE A 101 -12.55 -3.75 10.05
CA ILE A 101 -13.62 -2.81 10.40
C ILE A 101 -14.99 -3.35 9.95
N GLN A 102 -15.08 -3.83 8.71
CA GLN A 102 -16.33 -4.40 8.18
C GLN A 102 -16.78 -5.62 8.99
N GLY A 103 -15.86 -6.52 9.33
CA GLY A 103 -16.17 -7.69 10.16
C GLY A 103 -16.67 -7.32 11.55
N MET A 104 -16.04 -6.32 12.20
CA MET A 104 -16.49 -5.80 13.50
C MET A 104 -17.88 -5.17 13.42
N GLU A 105 -18.16 -4.38 12.37
CA GLU A 105 -19.48 -3.76 12.17
C GLU A 105 -20.58 -4.78 11.91
N LEU A 106 -20.28 -5.85 11.17
CA LEU A 106 -21.22 -6.95 10.95
C LEU A 106 -21.51 -7.69 12.26
N GLN A 107 -20.48 -7.97 13.07
CA GLN A 107 -20.67 -8.61 14.37
C GLN A 107 -21.47 -7.74 15.34
N ALA A 108 -21.21 -6.44 15.39
CA ALA A 108 -21.95 -5.53 16.27
C ALA A 108 -23.45 -5.47 15.92
N LYS A 109 -23.81 -5.66 14.64
CA LYS A 109 -25.21 -5.73 14.17
C LYS A 109 -25.87 -7.09 14.39
N ASP A 110 -25.08 -8.16 14.45
CA ASP A 110 -25.55 -9.56 14.61
C ASP A 110 -25.78 -9.94 16.08
N MET A 111 -25.35 -9.10 17.04
CA MET A 111 -25.62 -9.30 18.48
C MET A 111 -27.12 -9.33 18.85
N ASP A 112 -28.00 -8.87 17.94
CA ASP A 112 -29.46 -8.91 18.10
C ASP A 112 -30.11 -10.17 17.46
N ALA A 113 -29.37 -10.99 16.70
CA ALA A 113 -29.91 -12.14 15.98
C ALA A 113 -29.20 -13.46 16.36
N PHE A 114 -29.72 -14.12 17.41
CA PHE A 114 -29.25 -15.42 17.92
C PHE A 114 -29.57 -16.60 16.98
N ILE A 115 -29.36 -16.48 15.67
CA ILE A 115 -29.94 -17.42 14.69
C ILE A 115 -28.91 -18.33 14.01
N ASN A 116 -27.58 -18.12 14.12
CA ASN A 116 -26.65 -19.06 13.48
C ASN A 116 -25.24 -19.14 14.09
N MET A 117 -25.09 -19.91 15.17
CA MET A 117 -23.82 -20.10 15.91
C MET A 117 -22.64 -20.55 15.02
N THR A 118 -22.90 -21.35 13.98
CA THR A 118 -21.87 -21.81 13.03
C THR A 118 -21.42 -20.71 12.07
N ALA A 119 -22.34 -19.85 11.61
CA ALA A 119 -22.00 -18.71 10.78
C ALA A 119 -21.22 -17.65 11.59
N HIS A 120 -21.64 -17.42 12.83
CA HIS A 120 -20.95 -16.55 13.78
C HIS A 120 -19.51 -17.00 14.02
N ARG A 121 -19.29 -18.30 14.28
CA ARG A 121 -17.94 -18.88 14.45
C ARG A 121 -17.06 -18.69 13.21
N LYS A 122 -17.62 -18.90 12.02
CA LYS A 122 -16.91 -18.70 10.75
C LYS A 122 -16.52 -17.23 10.54
N SER A 123 -17.46 -16.31 10.80
CA SER A 123 -17.21 -14.87 10.72
C SER A 123 -16.12 -14.43 11.71
N LEU A 124 -16.15 -14.91 12.95
CA LEU A 124 -15.14 -14.61 13.96
C LEU A 124 -13.76 -15.15 13.59
N ALA A 125 -13.68 -16.35 13.02
CA ALA A 125 -12.43 -16.90 12.50
C ALA A 125 -11.85 -16.02 11.39
N GLN A 126 -12.67 -15.62 10.41
CA GLN A 126 -12.26 -14.73 9.31
C GLN A 126 -11.81 -13.36 9.79
N LEU A 127 -12.50 -12.79 10.80
CA LEU A 127 -12.11 -11.53 11.43
C LEU A 127 -10.76 -11.67 12.14
N SER A 128 -10.56 -12.74 12.91
CA SER A 128 -9.30 -12.99 13.61
C SER A 128 -8.13 -13.16 12.64
N GLU A 129 -8.34 -13.89 11.54
CA GLU A 129 -7.36 -14.07 10.47
C GLU A 129 -6.97 -12.73 9.85
N ALA A 130 -7.95 -11.93 9.41
CA ALA A 130 -7.69 -10.61 8.83
C ALA A 130 -6.96 -9.67 9.80
N TYR A 131 -7.27 -9.75 11.10
CA TYR A 131 -6.60 -8.97 12.14
C TYR A 131 -5.14 -9.40 12.33
N PHE A 132 -4.87 -10.72 12.38
CA PHE A 132 -3.51 -11.24 12.50
C PHE A 132 -2.67 -10.92 11.26
N GLU A 133 -3.24 -11.05 10.05
CA GLU A 133 -2.57 -10.66 8.81
C GLU A 133 -2.21 -9.18 8.82
N MET A 134 -3.13 -8.31 9.27
CA MET A 134 -2.91 -6.87 9.36
C MET A 134 -1.74 -6.54 10.30
N ILE A 135 -1.75 -7.10 11.52
CA ILE A 135 -0.70 -6.86 12.52
C ILE A 135 0.65 -7.42 12.06
N THR A 136 0.63 -8.58 11.42
CA THR A 136 1.83 -9.18 10.84
C THR A 136 2.42 -8.25 9.78
N LEU A 137 1.62 -7.71 8.87
CA LEU A 137 2.13 -6.78 7.86
C LEU A 137 2.66 -5.48 8.47
N THR A 138 2.05 -4.97 9.54
CA THR A 138 2.57 -3.76 10.22
C THR A 138 3.85 -4.01 10.99
N ASN A 139 3.98 -5.19 11.63
CA ASN A 139 5.16 -5.55 12.42
C ASN A 139 6.34 -6.00 11.55
N TYR A 140 6.06 -6.63 10.42
CA TYR A 140 7.05 -7.11 9.45
C TYR A 140 6.97 -6.31 8.15
N LEU A 141 6.91 -4.98 8.29
CA LEU A 141 6.87 -4.08 7.15
C LEU A 141 8.07 -4.41 6.24
N PRO A 142 7.85 -4.58 4.92
CA PRO A 142 8.90 -5.04 4.01
C PRO A 142 10.19 -4.22 4.16
N SER A 143 11.32 -4.89 3.90
CA SER A 143 12.69 -4.37 4.03
C SER A 143 12.89 -2.99 3.40
N LEU A 144 12.03 -2.58 2.49
CA LEU A 144 11.94 -1.28 1.85
C LEU A 144 11.93 -0.09 2.83
N VAL A 145 11.21 -0.21 3.95
CA VAL A 145 11.17 0.83 5.01
C VAL A 145 12.46 0.79 5.84
N ARG A 146 12.96 -0.41 6.14
CA ARG A 146 14.21 -0.61 6.89
C ARG A 146 15.42 -0.06 6.11
N LEU A 147 15.47 -0.28 4.80
CA LEU A 147 16.53 0.21 3.91
C LEU A 147 16.47 1.73 3.72
N ALA A 148 15.29 2.34 3.80
CA ALA A 148 15.16 3.80 3.77
C ALA A 148 15.76 4.44 5.04
N GLN A 149 15.57 3.81 6.21
CA GLN A 149 16.21 4.23 7.46
C GLN A 149 17.73 4.05 7.43
N GLU A 150 18.23 2.94 6.86
CA GLU A 150 19.67 2.68 6.72
C GLU A 150 20.37 3.60 5.70
N SER A 151 19.62 4.16 4.74
CA SER A 151 20.15 5.08 3.72
C SER A 151 20.19 6.56 4.13
N SER A 152 19.71 6.90 5.32
CA SER A 152 19.87 8.24 5.88
C SER A 152 21.31 8.38 6.36
N PRO A 153 22.17 9.20 5.72
CA PRO A 153 23.43 9.54 6.35
C PRO A 153 23.08 10.39 7.56
N ASP A 154 23.30 9.83 8.76
CA ASP A 154 23.46 10.67 9.94
C ASP A 154 24.40 11.80 9.54
N THR A 155 23.88 13.01 9.55
CA THR A 155 24.67 14.21 9.29
C THR A 155 25.68 14.26 10.41
N ASN A 156 26.89 13.85 10.06
CA ASN A 156 28.10 13.86 10.87
C ASN A 156 28.28 15.28 11.44
N ARG A 157 27.68 15.55 12.60
CA ARG A 157 27.98 16.72 13.42
C ARG A 157 29.29 16.43 14.13
N ASP A 158 30.38 16.51 13.38
CA ASP A 158 31.74 16.66 13.88
C ASP A 158 32.65 17.10 12.71
N THR A 159 32.30 18.21 12.07
CA THR A 159 33.30 19.03 11.39
C THR A 159 33.68 20.17 12.32
N VAL A 160 34.65 19.89 13.19
CA VAL A 160 35.49 20.92 13.79
C VAL A 160 36.13 21.67 12.62
N LEU A 161 35.72 22.92 12.43
CA LEU A 161 36.37 23.85 11.51
C LEU A 161 37.77 24.16 12.05
N GLU A 162 38.76 23.36 11.68
CA GLU A 162 40.16 23.78 11.78
C GLU A 162 40.41 24.89 10.76
N ILE A 163 40.32 26.14 11.25
CA ILE A 163 40.81 27.31 10.52
C ILE A 163 42.34 27.32 10.70
N PRO A 164 43.14 27.24 9.62
CA PRO A 164 44.58 27.31 9.74
C PRO A 164 44.99 28.77 10.03
N GLY A 165 45.59 29.02 11.20
CA GLY A 165 46.33 30.26 11.43
C GLY A 165 46.12 31.03 12.73
N ILE A 166 45.67 30.41 13.83
CA ILE A 166 45.61 31.10 15.14
C ILE A 166 46.35 30.27 16.20
N PRO A 167 47.45 30.77 16.79
CA PRO A 167 48.17 30.04 17.85
C PRO A 167 47.39 30.09 19.16
N LEU A 168 47.28 28.93 19.82
CA LEU A 168 46.68 28.76 21.15
C LEU A 168 47.51 29.50 22.23
N PRO A 169 46.87 30.21 23.18
CA PRO A 169 47.50 30.52 24.45
C PRO A 169 47.10 29.51 25.54
N PHE A 170 48.13 28.87 26.08
CA PHE A 170 48.33 28.43 27.47
C PHE A 170 47.32 27.47 28.14
N ARG A 171 47.81 26.25 28.38
CA ARG A 171 47.37 25.34 29.46
C ARG A 171 47.97 25.82 30.80
N VAL A 172 47.14 25.88 31.84
CA VAL A 172 47.52 25.70 33.26
C VAL A 172 46.79 24.47 33.76
#